data_AF-A0A3B1J8W2-F1
#
_entry.id   AF-A0A3B1J8W2-F1
#
_cell.length_a   1.000
_cell.length_b   1.000
_cell.length_c   1.000
_cell.angle_alpha   90.00
_cell.angle_beta   90.00
_cell.angle_gamma   90.00
#
_symmetry.space_group_name_H-M   'P 1'
#
loop_
_entity.id
_entity.type
_entity.pdbx_description
1 polymer ?
#
loop_
_entity_poly.entity_id
_entity_poly.type
_entity_poly.pdbx_seq_one_letter_code
_entity_poly.pdbx_strand_id
1 'polypeptide(L)'
;MDHVFTEDPNRTIPRYSSVISKPMWLNRVKEKLQNKEYRTLIQFVSDIRLIFQNCHIFNKGNEFDKLGSRLSEVFEKAFHTIFNIQ
;
A
#
# COMPACT_ATOMS: atom_id res chain seq x y z
N MET A 1 -11.86 0.33 11.32
CA MET A 1 -10.52 -0.11 10.86
C MET A 1 -10.46 -0.27 9.33
N ASP A 2 -11.60 -0.41 8.65
CA ASP A 2 -11.67 -0.83 7.24
C ASP A 2 -11.18 0.21 6.22
N HIS A 3 -10.94 1.45 6.65
CA HIS A 3 -10.60 2.57 5.76
C HIS A 3 -9.10 2.91 5.70
N VAL A 4 -8.27 2.32 6.58
CA VAL A 4 -6.88 2.76 6.82
C VAL A 4 -6.01 2.68 5.55
N PHE A 5 -6.25 1.67 4.70
CA PHE A 5 -5.48 1.47 3.46
C PHE A 5 -6.30 1.71 2.19
N THR A 6 -7.60 1.98 2.29
CA THR A 6 -8.51 2.01 1.14
C THR A 6 -8.80 3.39 0.62
N GLU A 7 -8.71 4.45 1.42
CA GLU A 7 -9.03 5.84 1.01
C GLU A 7 -7.78 6.72 0.90
N ASP A 8 -7.92 7.89 0.25
CA ASP A 8 -6.83 8.88 0.12
C ASP A 8 -6.40 9.39 1.51
N PRO A 9 -5.19 9.04 1.98
CA PRO A 9 -4.75 9.39 3.33
C PRO A 9 -4.54 10.90 3.49
N ASN A 10 -4.38 11.67 2.41
CA ASN A 10 -4.31 13.13 2.52
C ASN A 10 -5.65 13.76 2.88
N ARG A 11 -6.76 13.06 2.63
CA ARG A 11 -8.11 13.53 2.96
C ARG A 11 -8.55 13.05 4.35
N THR A 12 -8.03 11.90 4.79
CA THR A 12 -8.48 11.24 6.02
C THR A 12 -7.53 11.42 7.20
N ILE A 13 -6.25 11.73 6.95
CA ILE A 13 -5.22 11.85 7.99
C ILE A 13 -4.60 13.26 7.96
N PRO A 14 -4.73 14.04 9.04
CA PRO A 14 -4.12 15.37 9.13
C PRO A 14 -2.60 15.32 8.91
N ARG A 15 -2.10 16.25 8.09
CA ARG A 15 -0.66 16.45 7.83
C ARG A 15 0.05 15.25 7.18
N TYR A 16 -0.67 14.30 6.58
CA TYR A 16 -0.07 13.11 5.96
C TYR A 16 0.99 13.47 4.90
N SER A 17 0.65 14.39 4.00
CA SER A 17 1.55 14.88 2.93
C SER A 17 2.80 15.61 3.44
N SER A 18 2.84 16.02 4.72
CA SER A 18 4.05 16.60 5.31
C SER A 18 5.09 15.57 5.74
N VAL A 19 4.67 14.30 5.84
CA VAL A 19 5.53 13.17 6.26
C VAL A 19 5.77 12.23 5.08
N ILE A 20 4.73 11.97 4.28
CA ILE A 20 4.76 11.02 3.17
C ILE A 20 4.79 11.76 1.85
N SER A 21 5.89 11.56 1.11
CA SER A 21 6.15 12.23 -0.18
C SER A 21 5.36 11.66 -1.35
N LYS A 22 5.03 10.35 -1.30
CA LYS A 22 4.29 9.65 -2.36
C LYS A 22 3.13 8.87 -1.78
N PRO A 23 2.00 9.52 -1.47
CA PRO A 23 0.81 8.83 -0.98
C PRO A 23 0.31 7.78 -1.97
N MET A 24 -0.11 6.62 -1.45
CA MET A 24 -0.72 5.53 -2.21
C MET A 24 -1.73 4.79 -1.33
N TRP A 25 -2.80 4.28 -1.92
CA TRP A 25 -3.88 3.57 -1.23
C TRP A 25 -4.59 2.61 -2.19
N LEU A 26 -5.34 1.63 -1.67
CA LEU A 26 -5.89 0.52 -2.45
C LEU A 26 -6.89 0.97 -3.52
N ASN A 27 -7.76 1.95 -3.24
CA ASN A 27 -8.68 2.47 -4.27
C ASN A 27 -7.91 3.16 -5.42
N ARG A 28 -6.78 3.83 -5.14
CA ARG A 28 -5.92 4.39 -6.20
C ARG A 28 -5.27 3.27 -7.02
N VAL A 29 -4.74 2.23 -6.38
CA VAL A 29 -4.17 1.08 -7.10
C VAL A 29 -5.22 0.41 -7.98
N LYS A 30 -6.44 0.22 -7.46
CA LYS A 30 -7.58 -0.31 -8.23
C LYS A 30 -7.91 0.57 -9.44
N GLU A 31 -7.99 1.87 -9.25
CA GLU A 31 -8.24 2.84 -10.33
C GLU A 31 -7.14 2.78 -11.39
N LYS A 32 -5.86 2.83 -10.99
CA LYS A 32 -4.70 2.73 -11.89
C LYS A 32 -4.72 1.42 -12.70
N LEU A 33 -5.11 0.32 -12.07
CA LEU A 33 -5.26 -0.98 -12.74
C LEU A 33 -6.39 -0.97 -13.76
N GLN A 34 -7.58 -0.46 -13.40
CA GLN A 34 -8.74 -0.36 -14.28
C GLN A 34 -8.48 0.56 -15.48
N ASN A 35 -7.74 1.65 -15.25
CA ASN A 35 -7.36 2.62 -16.27
C ASN A 35 -6.15 2.16 -17.12
N LYS A 36 -5.65 0.92 -16.91
CA LYS A 36 -4.48 0.37 -17.61
C LYS A 36 -3.22 1.24 -17.49
N GLU A 37 -3.05 1.93 -16.36
CA GLU A 37 -1.87 2.77 -16.10
C GLU A 37 -0.61 1.94 -15.79
N TYR A 38 -0.79 0.69 -15.34
CA TYR A 38 0.32 -0.23 -15.12
C TYR A 38 0.73 -0.93 -16.42
N ARG A 39 1.94 -0.62 -16.90
CA ARG A 39 2.53 -1.26 -18.09
C ARG A 39 3.18 -2.61 -17.77
N THR A 40 3.55 -2.80 -16.51
CA THR A 40 4.20 -4.02 -16.03
C THR A 40 3.63 -4.43 -14.68
N LEU A 41 3.67 -5.73 -14.39
CA LEU A 41 3.33 -6.26 -13.08
C LEU A 41 4.18 -5.63 -11.96
N ILE A 42 5.45 -5.34 -12.24
CA ILE A 42 6.37 -4.72 -11.28
C ILE A 42 5.83 -3.37 -10.80
N GLN A 43 5.30 -2.54 -11.70
CA GLN A 43 4.73 -1.23 -11.31
C GLN A 43 3.52 -1.38 -10.38
N PHE A 44 2.64 -2.35 -10.65
CA PHE A 44 1.50 -2.65 -9.78
C PHE A 44 1.96 -3.11 -8.39
N VAL A 45 2.90 -4.05 -8.33
CA VAL A 45 3.44 -4.59 -7.07
C VAL A 45 4.18 -3.50 -6.28
N SER A 46 4.93 -2.64 -6.97
CA SER A 46 5.61 -1.49 -6.35
C SER A 46 4.63 -0.55 -5.65
N ASP A 47 3.48 -0.25 -6.27
CA ASP A 47 2.48 0.62 -5.64
C ASP A 47 1.80 -0.05 -4.43
N ILE A 48 1.54 -1.36 -4.47
CA ILE A 48 1.04 -2.08 -3.28
C ILE A 48 2.07 -2.04 -2.13
N ARG A 49 3.35 -2.34 -2.42
CA ARG A 49 4.43 -2.26 -1.43
C ARG A 49 4.60 -0.85 -0.87
N LEU A 50 4.41 0.17 -1.71
CA LEU A 50 4.48 1.57 -1.29
C LEU A 50 3.42 1.92 -0.23
N ILE A 51 2.22 1.33 -0.29
CA ILE A 51 1.19 1.49 0.75
C ILE A 51 1.74 1.07 2.13
N PHE A 52 2.39 -0.10 2.20
CA PHE A 52 2.94 -0.62 3.45
C PHE A 52 4.18 0.16 3.91
N GLN A 53 5.06 0.58 2.99
CA GLN A 53 6.21 1.43 3.31
C GLN A 53 5.78 2.77 3.90
N ASN A 54 4.78 3.42 3.29
CA ASN A 54 4.22 4.67 3.80
C ASN A 54 3.58 4.47 5.17
N CYS A 55 2.89 3.34 5.38
CA CYS A 55 2.34 2.98 6.67
C CYS A 55 3.42 2.89 7.74
N HIS A 56 4.52 2.18 7.47
CA HIS A 56 5.64 2.02 8.40
C HIS A 56 6.29 3.37 8.76
N ILE A 57 6.53 4.21 7.75
CA ILE A 57 7.13 5.54 7.95
C ILE A 57 6.22 6.43 8.82
N PHE A 58 4.93 6.48 8.52
CA PHE A 58 3.99 7.36 9.22
C PHE A 58 3.64 6.86 10.62
N ASN A 59 3.50 5.55 10.80
CA ASN A 59 2.96 4.93 12.01
C ASN A 59 4.02 4.32 12.93
N LYS A 60 5.31 4.59 12.69
CA LYS A 60 6.45 3.95 13.35
C LYS A 60 6.22 3.77 14.85
N GLY A 61 6.20 2.52 15.29
CA GLY A 61 6.11 2.15 16.71
C GLY A 61 4.69 2.09 17.30
N ASN A 62 3.62 2.26 16.51
CA ASN A 62 2.25 2.07 16.97
C ASN A 62 1.60 0.80 16.37
N GLU A 63 0.34 0.51 16.73
CA GLU A 63 -0.36 -0.70 16.28
C GLU A 63 -0.63 -0.77 14.77
N PHE A 64 -0.71 0.36 14.07
CA PHE A 64 -0.89 0.40 12.62
C PHE A 64 0.38 -0.01 11.86
N ASP A 65 1.56 0.20 12.45
CA ASP A 65 2.84 -0.30 11.92
C ASP A 65 2.85 -1.85 11.89
N LYS A 66 2.44 -2.47 13.01
CA LYS A 66 2.30 -3.94 13.12
C LYS A 66 1.25 -4.47 12.15
N LEU A 67 0.11 -3.79 12.03
CA LEU A 67 -0.94 -4.15 11.09
C LEU A 67 -0.44 -4.09 9.64
N GLY A 68 0.26 -3.02 9.26
CA GLY A 68 0.84 -2.85 7.93
C GLY A 68 1.87 -3.94 7.61
N SER A 69 2.73 -4.28 8.58
CA SER A 69 3.71 -5.36 8.44
C SER A 69 3.04 -6.71 8.19
N ARG A 70 2.00 -7.05 8.97
CA ARG A 70 1.24 -8.30 8.79
C ARG A 70 0.56 -8.39 7.43
N LEU A 71 -0.03 -7.29 6.95
CA LEU A 71 -0.68 -7.26 5.63
C LEU A 71 0.36 -7.36 4.50
N SER A 72 1.53 -6.75 4.66
CA SER A 72 2.64 -6.90 3.73
C SER A 72 3.07 -8.36 3.63
N GLU A 73 3.21 -9.07 4.74
CA GLU A 73 3.56 -10.50 4.72
C GLU A 73 2.51 -11.36 4.01
N VAL A 74 1.22 -11.09 4.24
CA VAL A 74 0.12 -11.78 3.54
C VAL A 74 0.20 -11.52 2.03
N PHE A 75 0.45 -10.27 1.64
CA PHE A 75 0.59 -9.90 0.23
C PHE A 75 1.78 -10.61 -0.42
N GLU A 76 2.96 -10.60 0.19
CA GLU A 76 4.15 -11.25 -0.38
C GLU A 76 3.97 -12.77 -0.51
N LYS A 77 3.37 -13.42 0.49
CA LYS A 77 3.03 -14.86 0.42
C LYS A 77 2.08 -15.15 -0.73
N ALA A 78 1.00 -14.37 -0.86
CA ALA A 78 0.04 -14.53 -1.95
C ALA A 78 0.70 -14.29 -3.32
N PHE A 79 1.55 -13.27 -3.42
CA PHE A 79 2.28 -12.94 -4.64
C PHE A 79 3.20 -14.09 -5.07
N HIS A 80 4.02 -14.62 -4.16
CA HIS A 80 4.90 -15.75 -4.48
C HIS A 80 4.11 -17.00 -4.92
N THR A 81 3.02 -17.32 -4.22
CA THR A 81 2.16 -18.47 -4.56
C THR A 81 1.52 -18.31 -5.95
N ILE A 82 1.00 -17.13 -6.28
CA ILE A 82 0.29 -16.90 -7.56
C ILE A 82 1.27 -16.90 -8.74
N PHE A 83 2.44 -16.30 -8.57
CA PHE A 83 3.40 -16.15 -9.67
C PHE A 83 4.45 -17.26 -9.74
N ASN A 84 4.34 -18.28 -8.86
CA ASN A 84 5.23 -19.44 -8.79
C ASN A 84 6.72 -19.07 -8.89
N ILE A 85 7.10 -17.99 -8.20
CA ILE A 85 8.48 -17.54 -8.11
C ILE A 85 9.13 -18.41 -7.03
N GLN A 86 9.89 -19.43 -7.45
CA GLN A 86 10.75 -20.25 -6.58
C GLN A 86 11.97 -19.45 -6.10
#